data_AF-A0A2B8A276-F1
#
_entry.id   AF-A0A2B8A276-F1
#
_cell.length_a   1.000
_cell.length_b   1.000
_cell.length_c   1.000
_cell.angle_alpha   90.00
_cell.angle_beta   90.00
_cell.angle_gamma   90.00
#
_symmetry.space_group_name_H-M   'P 1'
#
loop_
_entity.id
_entity.type
_entity.pdbx_description
1 polymer ?
#
loop_
_entity_poly.entity_id
_entity_poly.type
_entity_poly.pdbx_seq_one_letter_code
_entity_poly.pdbx_strand_id
1 'polypeptide(L)'
;VAINRDKKTGKIKDFLCVEFQAAGTTGTPWDAVLEFKKKRNFSKDNYPYGINWANEFVKTMMQQVFKKGKIIERWKHKIIFVFQDVGMQYIKRATDTSGIRETDLKDPIHFCTFGLAWSKDRWDFKFVERLSTNLEGINKILGGALEEEYPSVEKFIENIERKVSKK
;
A
#
# COMPACT_ATOMS: atom_id res chain seq x y z
N VAL A 1 16.84 -4.78 2.31
CA VAL A 1 17.21 -6.20 2.06
C VAL A 1 17.71 -6.81 3.36
N ALA A 2 17.17 -7.96 3.76
CA ALA A 2 17.72 -8.79 4.84
C ALA A 2 18.62 -9.87 4.24
N ILE A 3 19.73 -10.21 4.89
CA ILE A 3 20.75 -11.11 4.35
C ILE A 3 21.07 -12.24 5.32
N ASN A 4 21.27 -13.43 4.78
CA ASN A 4 21.81 -14.56 5.51
C ASN A 4 23.29 -14.73 5.15
N ARG A 5 24.18 -14.69 6.14
CA ARG A 5 25.63 -14.81 5.95
C ARG A 5 26.15 -16.11 6.54
N ASP A 6 27.13 -16.69 5.86
CA ASP A 6 27.93 -17.77 6.43
C ASP A 6 28.76 -17.25 7.61
N LYS A 7 28.63 -17.87 8.78
CA LYS A 7 29.30 -17.42 10.01
C LYS A 7 30.83 -17.58 9.97
N LYS A 8 31.37 -18.48 9.13
CA LYS A 8 32.81 -18.77 9.07
C LYS A 8 33.52 -17.92 8.01
N THR A 9 32.92 -17.80 6.83
CA THR A 9 33.51 -17.12 5.67
C THR A 9 33.03 -15.68 5.48
N GLY A 10 31.93 -15.29 6.12
CA GLY A 10 31.30 -13.98 5.94
C GLY A 10 30.54 -13.80 4.61
N LYS A 11 30.59 -14.80 3.70
CA LYS A 11 29.92 -14.74 2.40
C LYS A 11 28.40 -14.77 2.54
N ILE A 12 27.71 -14.06 1.65
CA ILE A 12 26.24 -14.06 1.57
C ILE A 12 25.78 -15.41 1.02
N LYS A 13 24.88 -16.08 1.73
CA LYS A 13 24.25 -17.35 1.32
C LYS A 13 22.90 -17.15 0.66
N ASP A 14 22.13 -16.18 1.16
CA ASP A 14 20.74 -15.95 0.76
C ASP A 14 20.32 -14.52 1.14
N PHE A 15 19.22 -14.02 0.57
CA PHE A 15 18.67 -12.71 0.88
C PHE A 15 17.14 -12.67 0.75
N LEU A 16 16.53 -11.71 1.45
CA LEU A 16 15.13 -11.35 1.34
C LEU A 16 15.03 -9.86 0.98
N CYS A 17 14.34 -9.55 -0.12
CA CYS A 17 14.04 -8.16 -0.44
C CYS A 17 12.96 -7.64 0.51
N VAL A 18 13.21 -6.48 1.13
CA VAL A 18 12.29 -5.85 2.09
C VAL A 18 12.12 -4.40 1.64
N GLU A 19 10.88 -4.02 1.37
CA GLU A 19 10.49 -2.70 0.89
C GLU A 19 9.52 -2.08 1.88
N PHE A 20 9.74 -0.83 2.27
CA PHE A 20 8.82 -0.09 3.14
C PHE A 20 8.05 0.94 2.31
N GLN A 21 6.74 1.01 2.51
CA GLN A 21 5.90 2.04 1.90
C GLN A 21 5.13 2.80 2.98
N ALA A 22 5.18 4.12 2.88
CA ALA A 22 4.30 5.05 3.60
C ALA A 22 3.46 5.85 2.60
N ALA A 23 2.53 6.65 3.10
CA ALA A 23 1.69 7.48 2.25
C ALA A 23 2.12 8.95 2.28
N GLY A 24 2.18 9.59 1.10
CA GLY A 24 2.25 11.04 0.94
C GLY A 24 0.88 11.72 1.05
N THR A 25 0.89 13.06 1.02
CA THR A 25 -0.30 13.91 1.14
C THR A 25 -0.68 14.57 -0.20
N THR A 26 -1.95 14.93 -0.38
CA THR A 26 -2.46 15.68 -1.56
C THR A 26 -2.25 17.20 -1.47
N GLY A 27 -1.89 17.68 -0.28
CA GLY A 27 -1.54 19.08 0.02
C GLY A 27 -0.41 19.12 1.04
N THR A 28 -0.25 20.25 1.74
CA THR A 28 0.82 20.40 2.74
C THR A 28 0.30 20.25 4.18
N PRO A 29 0.94 19.44 5.02
CA PRO A 29 0.63 19.39 6.45
C PRO A 29 1.27 20.54 7.24
N TRP A 30 1.94 21.49 6.58
CA TRP A 30 2.78 22.49 7.23
C TRP A 30 2.03 23.39 8.22
N ASP A 31 0.78 23.76 7.91
CA ASP A 31 -0.02 24.58 8.82
C ASP A 31 -0.30 23.86 10.16
N ALA A 32 -0.56 22.55 10.11
CA ALA A 32 -0.73 21.72 11.31
C ALA A 32 0.57 21.67 12.12
N VAL A 33 1.71 21.53 11.43
CA VAL A 33 3.03 21.53 12.07
C VAL A 33 3.34 22.88 12.74
N LEU A 34 3.08 24.00 12.06
CA LEU A 34 3.28 25.35 12.61
C LEU A 34 2.41 25.57 13.84
N GLU A 35 1.15 25.13 13.80
CA GLU A 35 0.27 25.22 14.95
C GLU A 35 0.76 24.39 16.13
N PHE A 36 1.12 23.12 15.90
CA PHE A 36 1.63 22.26 16.95
C PHE A 36 2.92 22.82 17.58
N LYS A 37 3.81 23.40 16.78
CA LYS A 37 5.02 24.07 17.30
C LYS A 37 4.68 25.23 18.23
N LYS A 38 3.65 26.01 17.92
CA LYS A 38 3.23 27.18 18.70
C LYS A 38 2.43 26.81 19.94
N LYS A 39 1.46 25.90 19.80
CA LYS A 39 0.44 25.62 20.82
C LYS A 39 0.66 24.31 21.56
N ARG A 40 1.55 23.43 21.08
CA ARG A 40 1.70 22.02 21.51
C ARG A 40 0.38 21.24 21.50
N ASN A 41 -0.56 21.70 20.68
CA ASN A 41 -1.90 21.14 20.51
C ASN A 41 -2.44 21.56 19.14
N PHE A 42 -3.49 20.89 18.67
CA PHE A 42 -4.21 21.23 17.43
C PHE A 42 -5.56 21.84 17.80
N SER A 43 -5.92 23.00 17.25
CA SER A 43 -7.25 23.59 17.48
C SER A 43 -8.29 23.17 16.45
N LYS A 44 -7.93 22.30 15.52
CA LYS A 44 -8.78 21.82 14.44
C LYS A 44 -8.61 20.31 14.32
N ASP A 45 -9.71 19.63 14.06
CA ASP A 45 -9.69 18.19 13.75
C ASP A 45 -9.22 17.93 12.31
N ASN A 46 -9.29 18.95 11.44
CA ASN A 46 -8.98 18.83 10.02
C ASN A 46 -8.13 20.00 9.52
N TYR A 47 -7.24 19.68 8.59
CA TYR A 47 -6.36 20.60 7.87
C TYR A 47 -6.53 20.41 6.36
N PRO A 48 -6.13 21.37 5.52
CA PRO A 48 -6.37 21.32 4.07
C PRO A 48 -5.41 20.36 3.33
N TYR A 49 -5.25 19.14 3.84
CA TYR A 49 -4.54 18.06 3.17
C TYR A 49 -5.26 16.73 3.44
N GLY A 50 -5.15 15.81 2.48
CA GLY A 50 -5.54 14.42 2.66
C GLY A 50 -4.37 13.50 2.37
N ILE A 51 -4.58 12.20 2.51
CA ILE A 51 -3.61 11.18 2.08
C ILE A 51 -3.83 10.91 0.58
N ASN A 52 -2.73 10.81 -0.18
CA ASN A 52 -2.77 10.55 -1.62
C ASN A 52 -2.90 9.04 -1.92
N TRP A 53 -3.95 8.40 -1.41
CA TRP A 53 -4.10 6.95 -1.39
C TRP A 53 -3.85 6.26 -2.74
N ALA A 54 -4.50 6.75 -3.80
CA ALA A 54 -4.41 6.16 -5.13
C ALA A 54 -2.99 6.22 -5.71
N ASN A 55 -2.33 7.37 -5.55
CA ASN A 55 -0.99 7.56 -6.08
C ASN A 55 0.03 6.67 -5.36
N GLU A 56 -0.03 6.62 -4.04
CA GLU A 56 0.97 5.94 -3.22
C GLU A 56 0.82 4.43 -3.30
N PHE A 57 -0.39 3.91 -3.06
CA PHE A 57 -0.59 2.48 -2.90
C PHE A 57 -0.89 1.76 -4.22
N VAL A 58 -1.67 2.36 -5.12
CA VAL A 58 -2.07 1.68 -6.36
C VAL A 58 -1.12 2.03 -7.50
N LYS A 59 -0.84 3.32 -7.74
CA LYS A 59 -0.01 3.73 -8.90
C LYS A 59 1.47 3.52 -8.66
N THR A 60 1.99 3.86 -7.49
CA THR A 60 3.44 3.82 -7.23
C THR A 60 3.86 2.48 -6.63
N MET A 61 3.29 2.10 -5.47
CA MET A 61 3.69 0.88 -4.78
C MET A 61 3.39 -0.37 -5.63
N MET A 62 2.19 -0.55 -6.18
CA MET A 62 1.89 -1.76 -6.95
C MET A 62 2.67 -1.86 -8.26
N GLN A 63 3.02 -0.75 -8.90
CA GLN A 63 3.97 -0.79 -10.03
C GLN A 63 5.35 -1.28 -9.60
N GLN A 64 5.83 -0.87 -8.42
CA GLN A 64 7.08 -1.40 -7.88
C GLN A 64 6.96 -2.89 -7.54
N VAL A 65 5.85 -3.31 -6.94
CA VAL A 65 5.56 -4.72 -6.62
C VAL A 65 5.62 -5.56 -7.90
N PHE A 66 4.99 -5.11 -8.98
CA PHE A 66 5.01 -5.82 -10.26
C PHE A 66 6.42 -5.91 -10.87
N LYS A 67 7.13 -4.78 -10.96
CA LYS A 67 8.48 -4.73 -11.56
C LYS A 67 9.48 -5.56 -10.76
N LYS A 68 9.48 -5.44 -9.43
CA LYS A 68 10.37 -6.20 -8.54
C LYS A 68 9.95 -7.67 -8.44
N GLY A 69 8.64 -7.95 -8.45
CA GLY A 69 8.08 -9.30 -8.48
C GLY A 69 8.61 -10.14 -9.64
N LYS A 70 8.66 -9.57 -10.86
CA LYS A 70 9.23 -10.23 -12.05
C LYS A 70 10.67 -10.67 -11.85
N ILE A 71 11.48 -9.81 -11.23
CA ILE A 71 12.89 -10.08 -10.97
C ILE A 71 13.02 -11.19 -9.91
N ILE A 72 12.24 -11.09 -8.84
CA ILE A 72 12.29 -12.00 -7.69
C ILE A 72 11.83 -13.40 -8.04
N GLU A 73 10.79 -13.52 -8.87
CA GLU A 73 10.32 -14.81 -9.39
C GLU A 73 11.38 -15.47 -10.27
N ARG A 74 12.05 -14.70 -11.15
CA ARG A 74 13.20 -15.21 -11.94
C ARG A 74 14.34 -15.69 -11.06
N TRP A 75 14.62 -14.99 -9.96
CA TRP A 75 15.66 -15.39 -9.01
C TRP A 75 15.24 -16.55 -8.11
N LYS A 76 13.96 -16.95 -8.12
CA LYS A 76 13.38 -17.91 -7.16
C LYS A 76 13.59 -17.47 -5.70
N HIS A 77 13.58 -16.17 -5.48
CA HIS A 77 13.70 -15.55 -4.15
C HIS A 77 12.32 -14.99 -3.72
N LYS A 78 12.31 -14.24 -2.61
CA LYS A 78 11.11 -13.59 -2.09
C LYS A 78 11.31 -12.10 -1.89
N ILE A 79 10.20 -11.37 -1.95
CA ILE A 79 10.12 -9.96 -1.61
C ILE A 79 8.95 -9.72 -0.67
N ILE A 80 9.18 -8.86 0.33
CA ILE A 80 8.16 -8.45 1.27
C ILE A 80 7.99 -6.93 1.24
N PHE A 81 6.74 -6.50 1.12
CA PHE A 81 6.33 -5.10 1.21
C PHE A 81 5.70 -4.86 2.57
N VAL A 82 6.26 -3.90 3.30
CA VAL A 82 5.88 -3.56 4.67
C VAL A 82 5.25 -2.18 4.70
N PHE A 83 4.00 -2.10 5.16
CA PHE A 83 3.23 -0.86 5.20
C PHE A 83 2.09 -0.93 6.20
N GLN A 84 1.32 0.14 6.37
CA GLN A 84 0.23 0.16 7.34
C GLN A 84 -1.01 -0.60 6.85
N ASP A 85 -1.73 -1.22 7.79
CA ASP A 85 -2.98 -1.94 7.55
C ASP A 85 -4.05 -1.09 6.84
N VAL A 86 -4.15 0.19 7.19
CA VAL A 86 -5.04 1.15 6.50
C VAL A 86 -4.77 1.26 4.99
N GLY A 87 -3.51 1.10 4.57
CA GLY A 87 -3.13 1.04 3.16
C GLY A 87 -3.65 -0.22 2.48
N MET A 88 -3.60 -1.36 3.16
CA MET A 88 -4.11 -2.64 2.63
C MET A 88 -5.63 -2.61 2.53
N GLN A 89 -6.31 -2.04 3.53
CA GLN A 89 -7.74 -1.82 3.47
C GLN A 89 -8.15 -0.92 2.30
N TYR A 90 -7.36 0.11 1.99
CA TYR A 90 -7.59 0.94 0.81
C TYR A 90 -7.46 0.12 -0.48
N ILE A 91 -6.40 -0.66 -0.64
CA ILE A 91 -6.17 -1.51 -1.84
C ILE A 91 -7.33 -2.50 -2.02
N LYS A 92 -7.73 -3.21 -0.95
CA LYS A 92 -8.87 -4.14 -0.95
C LYS A 92 -10.19 -3.49 -1.38
N ARG A 93 -10.39 -2.20 -1.08
CA ARG A 93 -11.59 -1.45 -1.50
C ARG A 93 -11.51 -0.86 -2.91
N ALA A 94 -10.31 -0.61 -3.41
CA ALA A 94 -10.09 0.16 -4.63
C ALA A 94 -9.76 -0.68 -5.86
N THR A 95 -9.44 -1.97 -5.69
CA THR A 95 -8.91 -2.84 -6.74
C THR A 95 -9.36 -4.28 -6.54
N ASP A 96 -9.29 -5.10 -7.60
CA ASP A 96 -9.47 -6.55 -7.49
C ASP A 96 -8.29 -7.20 -6.73
N THR A 97 -8.55 -7.53 -5.45
CA THR A 97 -7.61 -8.28 -4.61
C THR A 97 -7.90 -9.78 -4.52
N SER A 98 -8.73 -10.34 -5.41
CA SER A 98 -9.08 -11.77 -5.43
C SER A 98 -7.86 -12.69 -5.60
N GLY A 99 -6.76 -12.16 -6.15
CA GLY A 99 -5.48 -12.86 -6.26
C GLY A 99 -4.62 -12.83 -4.99
N ILE A 100 -4.98 -12.05 -3.97
CA ILE A 100 -4.32 -12.04 -2.66
C ILE A 100 -4.94 -13.13 -1.78
N ARG A 101 -4.10 -13.86 -1.05
CA ARG A 101 -4.49 -14.97 -0.18
C ARG A 101 -3.76 -14.92 1.15
N GLU A 102 -4.20 -15.76 2.08
CA GLU A 102 -3.41 -16.10 3.27
C GLU A 102 -2.00 -16.55 2.86
N THR A 103 -1.03 -16.34 3.74
CA THR A 103 0.37 -16.58 3.36
C THR A 103 0.60 -17.99 2.84
N ASP A 104 1.10 -18.08 1.62
CA ASP A 104 1.72 -19.27 1.04
C ASP A 104 3.22 -19.03 0.83
N LEU A 105 4.05 -19.94 1.34
CA LEU A 105 5.50 -19.91 1.13
C LEU A 105 5.92 -20.26 -0.29
N LYS A 106 5.01 -20.70 -1.17
CA LYS A 106 5.27 -20.83 -2.61
C LYS A 106 5.22 -19.49 -3.33
N ASP A 107 4.45 -18.54 -2.80
CA ASP A 107 4.33 -17.22 -3.40
C ASP A 107 5.64 -16.41 -3.27
N PRO A 108 6.07 -15.71 -4.33
CA PRO A 108 7.27 -14.88 -4.31
C PRO A 108 7.05 -13.50 -3.67
N ILE A 109 5.80 -13.01 -3.65
CA ILE A 109 5.45 -11.64 -3.23
C ILE A 109 4.64 -11.70 -1.95
N HIS A 110 5.11 -11.01 -0.92
CA HIS A 110 4.50 -10.98 0.41
C HIS A 110 4.18 -9.55 0.81
N PHE A 111 3.10 -9.38 1.55
CA PHE A 111 2.70 -8.11 2.17
C PHE A 111 2.62 -8.33 3.67
N CYS A 112 3.34 -7.52 4.44
CA CYS A 112 3.23 -7.48 5.90
C CYS A 112 2.65 -6.14 6.32
N THR A 113 1.50 -6.18 6.98
CA THR A 113 0.83 -4.97 7.44
C THR A 113 1.00 -4.75 8.93
N PHE A 114 1.14 -3.48 9.31
CA PHE A 114 1.26 -3.06 10.70
C PHE A 114 0.24 -1.98 11.00
N GLY A 115 -0.47 -2.14 12.11
CA GLY A 115 -1.26 -1.07 12.70
C GLY A 115 -0.41 -0.22 13.62
N LEU A 116 -0.95 0.92 14.03
CA LEU A 116 -0.40 1.73 15.11
C LEU A 116 -1.28 1.55 16.36
N ALA A 117 -0.64 1.23 17.49
CA ALA A 117 -1.30 1.14 18.78
C ALA A 117 -0.62 2.11 19.76
N TRP A 118 -1.41 2.85 20.53
CA TRP A 118 -0.89 3.72 21.58
C TRP A 118 -0.52 2.87 22.81
N SER A 119 0.71 2.97 23.28
CA SER A 119 1.26 2.18 24.38
C SER A 119 2.38 2.96 25.06
N LYS A 120 2.41 2.99 26.40
CA LYS A 120 3.49 3.64 27.18
C LYS A 120 3.85 5.06 26.66
N ASP A 121 2.82 5.87 26.43
CA ASP A 121 2.93 7.26 25.95
C ASP A 121 3.58 7.45 24.57
N ARG A 122 3.53 6.42 23.72
CA ARG A 122 4.01 6.47 22.34
C ARG A 122 3.15 5.62 21.41
N TRP A 123 3.28 5.87 20.11
CA TRP A 123 2.78 4.96 19.09
C TRP A 123 3.78 3.83 18.86
N ASP A 124 3.31 2.59 18.89
CA ASP A 124 4.05 1.38 18.55
C ASP A 124 3.44 0.68 17.34
N PHE A 125 4.30 0.06 16.52
CA PHE A 125 3.86 -0.79 15.43
C PHE A 125 3.38 -2.13 15.97
N LYS A 126 2.16 -2.50 15.61
CA LYS A 126 1.57 -3.81 15.91
C LYS A 126 1.43 -4.58 14.62
N PHE A 127 2.04 -5.75 14.54
CA PHE A 127 1.82 -6.66 13.40
C PHE A 127 0.34 -7.01 13.29
N VAL A 128 -0.22 -6.92 12.08
CA VAL A 128 -1.63 -7.19 11.81
C VAL A 128 -1.78 -8.49 11.03
N GLU A 129 -1.31 -8.52 9.79
CA GLU A 129 -1.41 -9.70 8.94
C GLU A 129 -0.22 -9.83 7.98
N ARG A 130 0.00 -11.06 7.52
CA ARG A 130 0.85 -11.35 6.37
C ARG A 130 0.04 -12.04 5.29
N LEU A 131 0.06 -11.46 4.10
CA LEU A 131 -0.63 -11.94 2.92
C LEU A 131 0.41 -12.24 1.83
N SER A 132 0.05 -13.07 0.86
CA SER A 132 0.94 -13.36 -0.27
C SER A 132 0.18 -13.46 -1.59
N THR A 133 0.94 -13.36 -2.68
CA THR A 133 0.44 -13.53 -4.04
C THR A 133 1.58 -13.78 -5.03
N ASN A 134 1.21 -14.05 -6.28
CA ASN A 134 2.11 -14.18 -7.42
C ASN A 134 1.89 -13.01 -8.40
N LEU A 135 2.61 -13.00 -9.53
CA LEU A 135 2.45 -11.93 -10.54
C LEU A 135 1.04 -11.84 -11.12
N GLU A 136 0.32 -12.96 -11.21
CA GLU A 136 -1.07 -12.97 -11.69
C GLU A 136 -1.98 -12.18 -10.75
N GLY A 137 -1.86 -12.39 -9.43
CA GLY A 137 -2.63 -11.60 -8.46
C GLY A 137 -2.26 -10.12 -8.46
N ILE A 138 -1.00 -9.77 -8.72
CA ILE A 138 -0.60 -8.36 -8.92
C ILE A 138 -1.20 -7.77 -10.19
N ASN A 139 -1.29 -8.54 -11.27
CA ASN A 139 -1.94 -8.07 -12.50
C ASN A 139 -3.42 -7.74 -12.28
N LYS A 140 -4.13 -8.52 -11.46
CA LYS A 140 -5.52 -8.20 -11.09
C LYS A 140 -5.64 -6.85 -10.37
N ILE A 141 -4.78 -6.61 -9.39
CA ILE A 141 -4.72 -5.33 -8.66
C ILE A 141 -4.43 -4.15 -9.60
N LEU A 142 -3.50 -4.33 -10.54
CA LEU A 142 -3.15 -3.31 -11.53
C LEU A 142 -4.20 -3.13 -12.64
N GLY A 143 -5.00 -4.17 -12.91
CA GLY A 143 -6.12 -4.14 -13.85
C GLY A 143 -7.27 -3.26 -13.37
N GLY A 144 -7.35 -2.99 -12.07
CA GLY A 144 -8.32 -2.07 -11.49
C GLY A 144 -9.55 -2.79 -10.95
N ALA A 145 -10.73 -2.19 -11.16
CA ALA A 145 -12.00 -2.82 -10.80
C ALA A 145 -12.32 -3.97 -11.77
N LEU A 146 -13.20 -4.87 -11.35
CA LEU A 146 -13.70 -5.93 -12.21
C LEU A 146 -14.46 -5.32 -13.41
N GLU A 147 -14.38 -5.97 -14.58
CA GLU A 147 -15.01 -5.45 -15.80
C GLU A 147 -16.53 -5.33 -15.64
N GLU A 148 -17.15 -6.21 -14.85
CA GLU A 148 -18.57 -6.17 -14.51
C GLU A 148 -18.97 -4.96 -13.65
N GLU A 149 -18.00 -4.30 -13.00
CA GLU A 149 -18.21 -3.08 -12.22
C GLU A 149 -18.05 -1.80 -13.04
N TYR A 150 -17.64 -1.91 -14.31
CA TYR A 150 -17.49 -0.75 -15.17
C TYR A 150 -18.85 -0.11 -15.45
N PRO A 151 -18.98 1.22 -15.30
CA PRO A 151 -20.23 1.88 -15.63
C PRO A 151 -20.50 1.75 -17.13
N SER A 152 -21.75 1.50 -17.50
CA SER A 152 -22.15 1.61 -18.91
C SER A 152 -21.97 3.04 -19.39
N VAL A 153 -21.82 3.20 -20.71
CA VAL A 153 -21.68 4.53 -21.34
C VAL A 153 -22.88 5.41 -21.01
N GLU A 154 -24.08 4.84 -21.03
CA GLU A 154 -25.34 5.53 -20.72
C GLU A 154 -25.35 6.03 -19.27
N LYS A 155 -25.00 5.16 -18.31
CA LYS A 155 -24.92 5.53 -16.89
C LYS A 155 -23.84 6.58 -16.63
N PHE A 156 -22.76 6.56 -17.41
CA PHE A 156 -21.73 7.58 -17.34
C PHE A 156 -22.23 8.92 -17.88
N ILE A 157 -22.93 8.93 -19.02
CA ILE A 157 -23.56 10.12 -19.62
C ILE A 157 -24.59 10.72 -18.66
N GLU A 158 -25.50 9.94 -18.10
CA GLU A 158 -26.49 10.41 -17.11
C GLU A 158 -25.82 11.11 -15.92
N ASN A 159 -24.68 10.58 -15.46
CA ASN A 159 -23.92 11.17 -14.37
C ASN A 159 -23.26 12.51 -14.76
N ILE A 160 -22.82 12.65 -16.01
CA ILE A 160 -22.31 13.91 -16.55
C ILE A 160 -23.44 14.94 -16.60
N GLU A 161 -24.57 14.58 -17.24
CA GLU A 161 -25.72 15.48 -17.40
C GLU A 161 -26.26 15.97 -16.06
N ARG A 162 -26.37 15.07 -15.08
CA ARG A 162 -26.78 15.42 -13.70
C ARG A 162 -25.80 16.38 -13.01
N LYS A 163 -24.50 16.29 -13.29
CA LYS A 163 -23.49 17.21 -12.72
C LYS A 163 -23.50 18.56 -13.41
N VAL A 164 -23.74 18.58 -14.73
CA VAL A 164 -23.77 19.81 -15.53
C VAL A 164 -25.05 20.62 -15.25
N SER A 165 -26.19 19.96 -15.08
CA SER A 165 -27.50 20.61 -14.79
C SER A 165 -27.66 21.12 -13.35
N LYS A 166 -26.76 20.75 -12.43
CA LYS A 166 -26.71 21.26 -11.05
C LYS A 166 -25.83 22.50 -10.88
N LYS A 167 -25.25 23.03 -11.96
CA LYS A 167 -24.59 24.33 -12.02
C LYS A 167 -25.56 25.38 -12.56
#